data_AF-A0A8S3ZS76-F1
#
_entry.id   AF-A0A8S3ZS76-F1
#
_cell.length_a   1.000
_cell.length_b   1.000
_cell.length_c   1.000
_cell.angle_alpha   90.00
_cell.angle_beta   90.00
_cell.angle_gamma   90.00
#
_symmetry.space_group_name_H-M   'P 1'
#
loop_
_entity.id
_entity.type
_entity.pdbx_description
1 polymer ?
#
loop_
_entity_poly.entity_id
_entity_poly.type
_entity_poly.pdbx_seq_one_letter_code
_entity_poly.pdbx_strand_id
1 'polypeptide(L)'
;MSDEDRDIDIESDADDEEGPHAYSSDDKRAHHNALERKRRDHIKDSFHSLRDCVPHDDKSNTSSKTSRAQILRQAALYIATMRDKTTENDRHINILKHQNEELQAQIKALQKSQAVGKSLLPANFLLTDRDDDDEYESYEESHVSSPPSKRKKAKLSKS
;
A
#
# COMPACT_ATOMS: atom_id res chain seq x y z
N MET A 1 -34.21 -50.39 0.74
CA MET A 1 -34.32 -48.96 1.07
C MET A 1 -32.91 -48.41 1.05
N SER A 2 -32.52 -47.45 0.23
CA SER A 2 -32.66 -47.30 -1.23
C SER A 2 -31.36 -46.59 -1.61
N ASP A 3 -30.69 -47.03 -2.67
CA ASP A 3 -29.50 -46.35 -3.19
C ASP A 3 -29.93 -44.97 -3.72
N GLU A 4 -29.58 -43.92 -2.98
CA GLU A 4 -29.67 -42.55 -3.47
C GLU A 4 -28.48 -42.28 -4.39
N ASP A 5 -28.61 -42.73 -5.65
CA ASP A 5 -27.89 -42.20 -6.79
C ASP A 5 -28.23 -40.70 -6.90
N ARG A 6 -27.41 -39.87 -6.26
CA ARG A 6 -27.39 -38.43 -6.52
C ARG A 6 -26.62 -38.21 -7.80
N ASP A 7 -27.31 -38.34 -8.92
CA ASP A 7 -26.89 -37.73 -10.18
C ASP A 7 -26.73 -36.23 -9.92
N ILE A 8 -25.47 -35.78 -9.83
CA ILE A 8 -25.16 -34.36 -9.85
C ILE A 8 -25.21 -33.96 -11.33
N ASP A 9 -26.39 -33.55 -11.77
CA ASP A 9 -26.54 -32.80 -13.01
C ASP A 9 -25.77 -31.47 -12.87
N ILE A 10 -24.49 -31.50 -13.26
CA ILE A 10 -23.78 -30.30 -13.67
C ILE A 10 -24.43 -29.88 -15.00
N GLU A 11 -25.53 -29.17 -14.88
CA GLU A 11 -25.99 -28.22 -15.89
C GLU A 11 -24.83 -27.22 -16.06
N SER A 12 -23.98 -27.51 -17.04
CA SER A 12 -22.98 -26.59 -17.56
C SER A 12 -23.73 -25.42 -18.16
N ASP A 13 -24.07 -24.44 -17.31
CA ASP A 13 -24.47 -23.09 -17.72
C ASP A 13 -23.27 -22.39 -18.37
N ALA A 14 -22.99 -22.84 -19.59
CA ALA A 14 -22.10 -22.22 -20.54
C ALA A 14 -22.96 -21.93 -21.77
N ASP A 15 -23.67 -20.80 -21.70
CA ASP A 15 -24.15 -20.04 -22.86
C ASP A 15 -22.96 -19.64 -23.77
N ASP A 16 -22.36 -20.64 -24.42
CA ASP A 16 -21.47 -20.48 -25.57
C ASP A 16 -21.91 -21.51 -26.63
N GLU A 17 -23.08 -21.24 -27.20
CA GLU A 17 -23.52 -21.78 -28.49
C GLU A 17 -22.54 -21.33 -29.60
N GLU A 18 -21.35 -21.93 -29.62
CA GLU A 18 -20.52 -22.05 -30.81
C GLU A 18 -20.50 -23.53 -31.21
N GLY A 19 -21.02 -23.82 -32.40
CA GLY A 19 -21.32 -25.17 -32.91
C GLY A 19 -20.12 -26.14 -32.94
N PRO A 20 -20.32 -27.37 -33.47
CA PRO A 20 -19.43 -28.50 -33.29
C PRO A 20 -18.15 -28.35 -34.14
N HIS A 21 -17.28 -27.41 -33.79
CA HIS A 21 -15.90 -27.42 -34.22
C HIS A 21 -15.19 -28.49 -33.37
N ALA A 22 -15.17 -29.71 -33.93
CA ALA A 22 -14.26 -30.76 -33.54
C ALA A 22 -12.82 -30.26 -33.74
N TYR A 23 -12.35 -29.44 -32.80
CA TYR A 23 -10.94 -29.07 -32.70
C TYR A 23 -10.15 -30.36 -32.69
N SER A 24 -9.21 -30.49 -33.61
CA SER A 24 -8.27 -31.60 -33.60
C SER A 24 -7.61 -31.66 -32.23
N SER A 25 -7.18 -32.85 -31.79
CA SER A 25 -6.35 -32.98 -30.59
C SER A 25 -5.15 -32.01 -30.63
N ASP A 26 -4.64 -31.75 -31.83
CA ASP A 26 -3.57 -30.79 -32.09
C ASP A 26 -3.99 -29.32 -31.83
N ASP A 27 -5.22 -28.94 -32.16
CA ASP A 27 -5.73 -27.58 -31.92
C ASP A 27 -5.93 -27.32 -30.42
N LYS A 28 -6.45 -28.31 -29.69
CA LYS A 28 -6.56 -28.24 -28.23
C LYS A 28 -5.19 -28.09 -27.58
N ARG A 29 -4.20 -28.85 -28.05
CA ARG A 29 -2.81 -28.76 -27.57
C ARG A 29 -2.16 -27.42 -27.91
N ALA A 30 -2.40 -26.88 -29.10
CA ALA A 30 -1.91 -25.57 -29.51
C ALA A 30 -2.51 -24.44 -28.66
N HIS A 31 -3.82 -24.47 -28.43
CA HIS A 31 -4.52 -23.50 -27.58
C HIS A 31 -4.01 -23.53 -26.14
N HIS A 32 -3.87 -24.72 -25.54
CA HIS A 32 -3.29 -24.89 -24.21
C HIS A 32 -1.85 -24.31 -24.13
N ASN A 33 -1.01 -24.59 -25.13
CA ASN A 33 0.34 -24.03 -25.20
C ASN A 33 0.35 -22.50 -25.32
N ALA A 34 -0.61 -21.92 -26.03
CA ALA A 34 -0.75 -20.48 -26.17
C ALA A 34 -1.15 -19.83 -24.83
N LEU A 35 -2.14 -20.40 -24.13
CA LEU A 35 -2.56 -19.94 -22.81
C LEU A 35 -1.42 -20.00 -21.79
N GLU A 36 -0.68 -21.10 -21.76
CA GLU A 36 0.44 -21.27 -20.83
C GLU A 36 1.59 -20.30 -21.14
N ARG A 37 1.86 -19.97 -22.42
CA ARG A 37 2.81 -18.91 -22.79
C ARG A 37 2.37 -17.55 -22.22
N LYS A 38 1.12 -17.16 -22.43
CA LYS A 38 0.55 -15.93 -21.88
C LYS A 38 0.67 -15.89 -20.35
N ARG A 39 0.36 -17.01 -19.68
CA ARG A 39 0.51 -17.14 -18.23
C ARG A 39 1.97 -16.97 -17.77
N ARG A 40 2.94 -17.53 -18.50
CA ARG A 40 4.37 -17.37 -18.20
C ARG A 40 4.86 -15.95 -18.40
N ASP A 41 4.37 -15.24 -19.41
CA ASP A 41 4.72 -13.84 -19.64
C ASP A 41 4.18 -12.95 -18.52
N HIS A 42 2.95 -13.17 -18.05
CA HIS A 42 2.42 -12.45 -16.89
C HIS A 42 3.28 -12.67 -15.63
N ILE A 43 3.66 -13.93 -15.34
CA ILE A 43 4.55 -14.21 -14.20
C ILE A 43 5.91 -13.52 -14.37
N LYS A 44 6.47 -13.55 -15.58
CA LYS A 44 7.74 -12.89 -15.90
C LYS A 44 7.65 -11.38 -15.61
N ASP A 45 6.56 -10.72 -16.00
CA ASP A 45 6.34 -9.30 -15.73
C ASP A 45 6.16 -9.00 -14.23
N SER A 46 5.49 -9.88 -13.49
CA SER A 46 5.40 -9.80 -12.03
C SER A 46 6.76 -9.91 -11.35
N PHE A 47 7.66 -10.76 -11.85
CA PHE A 47 9.03 -10.86 -11.35
C PHE A 47 9.85 -9.60 -11.61
N HIS A 48 9.68 -8.96 -12.77
CA HIS A 48 10.33 -7.68 -13.06
C HIS A 48 9.82 -6.58 -12.13
N SER A 49 8.50 -6.48 -11.98
CA SER A 49 7.88 -5.53 -11.04
C SER A 49 8.38 -5.75 -9.60
N LEU A 50 8.46 -7.01 -9.15
CA LEU A 50 8.98 -7.33 -7.81
C LEU A 50 10.46 -6.94 -7.66
N ARG A 51 11.29 -7.19 -8.68
CA ARG A 51 12.71 -6.79 -8.67
C ARG A 51 12.86 -5.29 -8.46
N ASP A 52 12.07 -4.50 -9.17
CA ASP A 52 12.19 -3.05 -9.17
C ASP A 52 11.68 -2.42 -7.85
N CYS A 53 10.80 -3.09 -7.12
CA CYS A 53 10.35 -2.66 -5.79
C CYS A 53 11.34 -2.95 -4.66
N VAL A 54 12.32 -3.83 -4.88
CA VAL A 54 13.25 -4.28 -3.84
C VAL A 54 14.61 -3.60 -4.04
N PRO A 55 15.17 -2.92 -3.03
CA PRO A 55 16.52 -2.38 -3.11
C PRO A 55 17.54 -3.47 -3.38
N HIS A 56 18.40 -3.26 -4.39
CA HIS A 56 19.50 -4.16 -4.71
C HIS A 56 20.79 -3.53 -4.20
N ASP A 57 21.48 -4.25 -3.31
CA ASP A 57 22.73 -3.80 -2.68
C ASP A 57 23.87 -3.62 -3.70
N ASP A 58 23.73 -4.26 -4.85
CA ASP A 58 24.74 -4.30 -5.89
C ASP A 58 24.33 -3.39 -7.05
N LYS A 59 24.88 -2.17 -7.11
CA LYS A 59 24.69 -1.20 -8.22
C LYS A 59 25.15 -1.76 -9.59
N SER A 60 25.86 -2.90 -9.58
CA SER A 60 26.29 -3.68 -10.75
C SER A 60 25.20 -4.61 -11.29
N ASN A 61 24.25 -5.03 -10.45
CA ASN A 61 23.25 -6.05 -10.79
C ASN A 61 21.91 -5.47 -11.25
N THR A 62 21.94 -4.25 -11.80
CA THR A 62 20.81 -3.66 -12.54
C THR A 62 20.53 -4.39 -13.85
N SER A 63 21.49 -5.22 -14.28
CA SER A 63 21.37 -6.04 -15.48
C SER A 63 20.20 -7.02 -15.38
N SER A 64 19.61 -7.36 -16.53
CA SER A 64 18.54 -8.36 -16.73
C SER A 64 18.90 -9.79 -16.30
N LYS A 65 19.96 -9.98 -15.50
CA LYS A 65 20.59 -11.25 -15.14
C LYS A 65 20.29 -11.72 -13.71
N THR A 66 19.49 -10.98 -12.92
CA THR A 66 19.07 -11.44 -11.59
C THR A 66 18.16 -12.66 -11.71
N SER A 67 18.54 -13.77 -11.07
CA SER A 67 17.73 -15.00 -11.13
C SER A 67 16.42 -14.87 -10.33
N ARG A 68 15.38 -15.60 -10.73
CA ARG A 68 14.09 -15.64 -10.01
C ARG A 68 14.26 -16.00 -8.53
N ALA A 69 15.13 -16.96 -8.23
CA ALA A 69 15.42 -17.36 -6.86
C ALA A 69 16.07 -16.24 -6.03
N GLN A 70 16.96 -15.44 -6.64
CA GLN A 70 17.54 -14.26 -5.98
C GLN A 70 16.48 -13.18 -5.72
N ILE A 71 15.60 -12.90 -6.69
CA ILE A 71 14.51 -11.93 -6.51
C ILE A 71 13.64 -12.33 -5.31
N LEU A 72 13.25 -13.60 -5.20
CA LEU A 72 12.45 -14.09 -4.06
C LEU A 72 13.19 -13.97 -2.73
N ARG A 73 14.48 -14.34 -2.69
CA ARG A 73 15.29 -14.23 -1.46
C ARG A 73 15.44 -12.78 -1.02
N GLN A 74 15.80 -11.88 -1.92
CA GLN A 74 15.97 -10.47 -1.59
C GLN A 74 14.64 -9.84 -1.15
N ALA A 75 13.53 -10.17 -1.81
CA ALA A 75 12.20 -9.70 -1.41
C ALA A 75 11.84 -10.17 0.01
N ALA A 76 12.09 -11.44 0.34
CA ALA A 76 11.81 -11.98 1.67
C ALA A 76 12.67 -11.29 2.75
N LEU A 77 13.97 -11.12 2.49
CA LEU A 77 14.87 -10.38 3.38
C LEU A 77 14.41 -8.93 3.54
N TYR A 78 14.07 -8.26 2.45
CA TYR A 78 13.63 -6.87 2.48
C TYR A 78 12.36 -6.70 3.32
N ILE A 79 11.37 -7.57 3.14
CA ILE A 79 10.14 -7.56 3.96
C ILE A 79 10.47 -7.72 5.45
N ALA A 80 11.36 -8.66 5.81
CA ALA A 80 11.77 -8.85 7.20
C ALA A 80 12.45 -7.58 7.77
N THR A 81 13.44 -7.04 7.05
CA THR A 81 14.14 -5.82 7.48
C THR A 81 13.22 -4.61 7.61
N MET A 82 12.24 -4.46 6.70
CA MET A 82 11.29 -3.35 6.76
C MET A 82 10.33 -3.49 7.94
N ARG A 83 9.93 -4.71 8.33
CA ARG A 83 9.12 -4.96 9.53
C ARG A 83 9.88 -4.60 10.81
N ASP A 84 11.14 -5.01 10.91
CA ASP A 84 12.00 -4.66 12.03
C ASP A 84 12.19 -3.14 12.12
N LYS A 85 12.42 -2.49 10.97
CA LYS A 85 12.56 -1.04 10.89
C LYS A 85 11.28 -0.28 11.27
N THR A 86 10.10 -0.76 10.87
CA THR A 86 8.82 -0.17 11.32
C THR A 86 8.69 -0.27 12.83
N THR A 87 8.98 -1.45 13.41
CA THR A 87 8.92 -1.66 14.86
C THR A 87 9.88 -0.73 15.62
N GLU A 88 11.09 -0.55 15.11
CA GLU A 88 12.07 0.35 15.72
C GLU A 88 11.65 1.82 15.59
N ASN A 89 11.11 2.23 14.44
CA ASN A 89 10.56 3.55 14.26
C ASN A 89 9.39 3.82 15.22
N ASP A 90 8.50 2.85 15.44
CA ASP A 90 7.40 2.98 16.40
C ASP A 90 7.91 3.18 17.83
N ARG A 91 9.00 2.49 18.22
CA ARG A 91 9.67 2.72 19.51
C ARG A 91 10.23 4.14 19.61
N HIS A 92 10.93 4.60 18.58
CA HIS A 92 11.45 5.98 18.54
C HIS A 92 10.34 7.01 18.63
N ILE A 93 9.24 6.81 17.91
CA ILE A 93 8.05 7.68 17.98
C ILE A 93 7.51 7.73 19.42
N ASN A 94 7.40 6.59 20.10
CA ASN A 94 6.90 6.55 21.47
C ASN A 94 7.84 7.25 22.47
N ILE A 95 9.15 7.07 22.33
CA ILE A 95 10.14 7.77 23.15
C ILE A 95 10.05 9.28 22.94
N LEU A 96 10.00 9.73 21.69
CA LEU A 96 9.88 11.16 21.36
C LEU A 96 8.57 11.77 21.85
N LYS A 97 7.46 11.02 21.79
CA LYS A 97 6.18 11.45 22.36
C LYS A 97 6.28 11.67 23.87
N HIS A 98 6.84 10.71 24.60
CA HIS A 98 7.04 10.85 26.04
C HIS A 98 7.94 12.04 26.39
N GLN A 99 9.06 12.21 25.67
CA GLN A 99 9.94 13.36 25.86
C GLN A 99 9.22 14.70 25.59
N ASN A 100 8.39 14.76 24.54
CA ASN A 100 7.60 15.95 24.25
C ASN A 100 6.56 16.23 25.34
N GLU A 101 5.88 15.21 25.87
CA GLU A 101 4.93 15.35 26.97
C GLU A 101 5.62 15.90 28.24
N GLU A 102 6.80 15.38 28.57
CA GLU A 102 7.61 15.88 29.70
C GLU A 102 8.02 17.35 29.50
N LEU A 103 8.50 17.70 28.31
CA LEU A 103 8.88 19.07 27.99
C LEU A 103 7.67 20.02 28.02
N GLN A 104 6.53 19.60 27.49
CA GLN A 104 5.28 20.36 27.56
C GLN A 104 4.82 20.58 29.01
N ALA A 105 4.93 19.55 29.86
CA ALA A 105 4.63 19.67 31.28
C ALA A 105 5.57 20.67 31.99
N GLN A 106 6.87 20.64 31.68
CA GLN A 106 7.85 21.58 32.20
C GLN A 106 7.56 23.02 31.74
N ILE A 107 7.27 23.22 30.47
CA ILE A 107 6.89 24.54 29.91
C ILE A 107 5.65 25.08 30.64
N LYS A 108 4.61 24.26 30.81
CA LYS A 108 3.38 24.66 31.52
C LYS A 108 3.64 25.03 32.97
N ALA A 109 4.51 24.29 33.67
CA ALA A 109 4.89 24.58 35.05
C ALA A 109 5.66 25.91 35.16
N LEU A 110 6.61 26.18 34.23
CA LEU A 110 7.36 27.43 34.17
C LEU A 110 6.47 28.63 33.80
N GLN A 111 5.54 28.46 32.87
CA GLN A 111 4.56 29.50 32.53
C GLN A 111 3.70 29.85 33.74
N LYS A 112 3.27 28.85 34.53
CA LYS A 112 2.52 29.07 35.78
C LYS A 112 3.34 29.83 36.82
N SER A 113 4.61 29.50 37.02
CA SER A 113 5.47 30.20 37.99
C SER A 113 5.83 31.63 37.55
N GLN A 114 6.03 31.87 36.25
CA GLN A 114 6.23 33.21 35.70
C GLN A 114 4.98 34.10 35.79
N ALA A 115 3.79 33.53 35.62
CA ALA A 115 2.53 34.26 35.81
C ALA A 115 2.37 34.73 37.27
N VAL A 116 2.80 33.92 38.25
CA VAL A 116 2.79 34.28 39.67
C VAL A 116 3.78 35.41 39.99
N GLY A 117 4.96 35.43 39.34
CA GLY A 117 5.96 36.50 39.52
C GLY A 117 5.57 37.86 38.90
N LYS A 118 4.78 37.88 37.82
CA LYS A 118 4.28 39.11 37.19
C LYS A 118 3.13 39.77 37.96
N SER A 119 2.46 39.03 38.85
CA SER A 119 1.37 39.57 39.70
C SER A 119 1.85 40.56 40.77
N LEU A 120 3.15 40.76 40.94
CA LEU A 120 3.74 41.74 41.87
C LEU A 120 4.03 43.11 41.22
N LEU A 121 3.74 43.29 39.92
CA LEU A 121 3.80 44.63 39.31
C LEU A 121 2.43 45.32 39.46
N PRO A 122 2.40 46.61 39.85
CA PRO A 122 1.18 47.30 40.23
C PRO A 122 0.16 47.30 39.09
N ALA A 123 -1.11 47.12 39.46
CA ALA A 123 -2.30 46.86 38.65
C ALA A 123 -2.72 47.99 37.68
N ASN A 124 -1.78 48.63 36.99
CA ASN A 124 -2.04 49.76 36.12
C ASN A 124 -1.81 49.48 34.62
N PHE A 125 -1.56 48.23 34.21
CA PHE A 125 -1.33 47.91 32.78
C PHE A 125 -2.11 46.70 32.23
N LEU A 126 -2.94 46.02 33.02
CA LEU A 126 -3.76 44.92 32.50
C LEU A 126 -5.15 45.44 32.13
N LEU A 127 -5.23 46.22 31.04
CA LEU A 127 -6.49 46.33 30.31
C LEU A 127 -6.74 44.95 29.67
N THR A 128 -7.83 44.35 30.11
CA THR A 128 -8.53 43.26 29.47
C THR A 128 -8.75 43.59 27.99
N ASP A 129 -8.20 42.78 27.11
CA ASP A 129 -8.89 42.38 25.88
C ASP A 129 -8.62 40.88 25.69
N ARG A 130 -9.54 40.12 26.28
CA ARG A 130 -9.82 38.74 25.92
C ARG A 130 -10.78 38.87 24.75
N ASP A 131 -10.35 38.45 23.57
CA ASP A 131 -11.13 37.90 22.47
C ASP A 131 -10.18 37.85 21.27
N ASP A 132 -9.36 36.79 21.20
CA ASP A 132 -8.82 36.35 19.92
C ASP A 132 -9.09 34.85 19.85
N ASP A 133 -10.11 34.54 19.06
CA ASP A 133 -10.56 33.21 18.70
C ASP A 133 -9.44 32.53 17.87
N ASP A 134 -8.55 31.77 18.52
CA ASP A 134 -7.69 30.83 17.81
C ASP A 134 -8.52 29.61 17.39
N GLU A 135 -9.16 29.79 16.23
CA GLU A 135 -9.77 28.80 15.36
C GLU A 135 -8.91 27.54 15.23
N TYR A 136 -9.39 26.43 15.78
CA TYR A 136 -8.79 25.10 15.58
C TYR A 136 -9.02 24.66 14.13
N GLU A 137 -8.07 24.98 13.25
CA GLU A 137 -7.96 24.43 11.89
C GLU A 137 -7.79 22.90 11.96
N SER A 138 -8.91 22.20 11.81
CA SER A 138 -8.96 20.77 11.55
C SER A 138 -8.28 20.50 10.21
N TYR A 139 -7.13 19.85 10.23
CA TYR A 139 -6.46 19.41 9.00
C TYR A 139 -7.41 18.52 8.19
N GLU A 140 -7.86 19.02 7.03
CA GLU A 140 -8.49 18.19 6.02
C GLU A 140 -7.49 17.11 5.62
N GLU A 141 -7.85 15.86 5.88
CA GLU A 141 -7.11 14.67 5.49
C GLU A 141 -6.98 14.67 3.97
N SER A 142 -5.81 15.04 3.46
CA SER A 142 -5.54 15.02 2.02
C SER A 142 -5.72 13.60 1.53
N HIS A 143 -6.85 13.34 0.87
CA HIS A 143 -7.12 12.10 0.16
C HIS A 143 -5.92 11.78 -0.73
N VAL A 144 -5.20 10.72 -0.36
CA VAL A 144 -4.19 10.10 -1.21
C VAL A 144 -4.88 9.65 -2.50
N SER A 145 -4.70 10.42 -3.56
CA SER A 145 -5.11 10.04 -4.91
C SER A 145 -4.46 8.70 -5.23
N SER A 146 -5.30 7.67 -5.40
CA SER A 146 -4.88 6.41 -6.00
C SER A 146 -4.14 6.67 -7.32
N PRO A 147 -3.11 5.87 -7.67
CA PRO A 147 -2.36 6.06 -8.91
C PRO A 147 -3.28 5.84 -10.13
N PRO A 148 -3.03 6.53 -11.26
CA PRO A 148 -3.93 6.53 -12.40
C PRO A 148 -4.04 5.13 -13.01
N SER A 149 -5.26 4.58 -13.01
CA SER A 149 -5.61 3.37 -13.75
C SER A 149 -5.52 3.65 -15.25
N LYS A 150 -4.66 2.90 -15.96
CA LYS A 150 -4.50 2.99 -17.42
C LYS A 150 -5.81 2.54 -18.11
N ARG A 151 -6.71 3.48 -18.43
CA ARG A 151 -7.83 3.20 -19.33
C ARG A 151 -7.30 3.01 -20.75
N LYS A 152 -7.63 1.86 -21.34
CA LYS A 152 -7.45 1.56 -22.77
C LYS A 152 -8.14 2.64 -23.61
N LYS A 153 -7.41 3.27 -24.55
CA LYS A 153 -8.04 4.08 -25.60
C LYS A 153 -8.74 3.15 -26.58
N ALA A 154 -10.07 3.20 -26.61
CA ALA A 154 -10.85 2.68 -27.73
C ALA A 154 -10.56 3.55 -28.96
N LYS A 155 -10.18 2.92 -30.07
CA LYS A 155 -10.08 3.58 -31.38
C LYS A 155 -11.50 3.86 -31.87
N LEU A 156 -11.81 5.13 -32.10
CA LEU A 156 -13.01 5.53 -32.81
C LEU A 156 -12.77 5.28 -34.31
N SER A 157 -13.49 4.32 -34.88
CA SER A 157 -13.58 4.11 -36.32
C SER A 157 -14.33 5.29 -36.95
N LYS A 158 -13.73 5.90 -37.98
CA LYS A 158 -14.43 6.80 -38.89
C LYS A 158 -14.33 6.18 -40.28
N SER A 159 -15.45 5.63 -40.76
CA SER A 159 -15.78 5.48 -42.17
C SER A 159 -16.99 6.34 -42.44
#